data_AF-A0A524CGQ4-F1
#
_entry.id   AF-A0A524CGQ4-F1
#
_cell.length_a   1.000
_cell.length_b   1.000
_cell.length_c   1.000
_cell.angle_alpha   90.00
_cell.angle_beta   90.00
_cell.angle_gamma   90.00
#
_symmetry.space_group_name_H-M   'P 1'
#
loop_
_entity.id
_entity.type
_entity.pdbx_description
1 polymer ?
#
loop_
_entity_poly.entity_id
_entity_poly.type
_entity_poly.pdbx_seq_one_letter_code
_entity_poly.pdbx_strand_id
1 'polypeptide(L)'
;MSAGRISSRTFLEMIFEHFYEPLKKTGGALPPKHVNIEYYLELWFELYSRATDLSPEMAEIIKRLHKAGYTVSLLSNTYDIHAKSNELQGFFALFDHVFLSSEIGMRKPEIEKYKYVLKQLDAKAKQCIFIDDKLMNLVPARKLGMTVIQFKSFELFRDYLNELGIEEIDKDLKTRLKDQYKHYKTTKKEYKKAKKEYKKAKKKYKKAKKKRKKKKITYLKYRKLKKRYEFLKKVYKHKKEDYKHTKKMKKATLEPRLKLEKPAKS
;
A
#
# COMPACT_ATOMS: atom_id res chain seq x y z
N MET A 1 6.78 -8.51 23.15
CA MET A 1 7.42 -8.02 21.90
C MET A 1 6.43 -7.10 21.17
N SER A 2 6.43 -5.80 21.49
CA SER A 2 5.66 -4.81 20.71
C SER A 2 6.39 -4.58 19.39
N ALA A 3 5.66 -4.60 18.29
CA ALA A 3 6.21 -4.50 16.95
C ALA A 3 6.69 -3.07 16.65
N GLY A 4 7.80 -2.61 17.24
CA GLY A 4 8.58 -1.45 16.79
C GLY A 4 7.81 -0.21 16.33
N ARG A 5 6.73 0.17 17.03
CA ARG A 5 5.93 1.35 16.70
C ARG A 5 6.44 2.54 17.50
N ILE A 6 6.83 3.60 16.79
CA ILE A 6 7.20 4.90 17.35
C ILE A 6 5.98 5.83 17.30
N SER A 7 5.91 6.79 18.22
CA SER A 7 4.85 7.81 18.21
C SER A 7 4.98 8.74 17.01
N SER A 8 3.90 9.44 16.64
CA SER A 8 3.95 10.47 15.59
C SER A 8 4.94 11.57 15.96
N ARG A 9 5.03 11.94 17.25
CA ARG A 9 6.03 12.87 17.76
C ARG A 9 7.45 12.35 17.54
N THR A 10 7.73 11.11 17.94
CA THR A 10 9.06 10.48 17.75
C THR A 10 9.43 10.42 16.27
N PHE A 11 8.47 10.10 15.39
CA PHE A 11 8.70 10.10 13.96
C PHE A 11 9.04 11.50 13.43
N LEU A 12 8.37 12.54 13.92
CA LEU A 12 8.70 13.92 13.57
C LEU A 12 10.08 14.30 14.10
N GLU A 13 10.43 13.96 15.34
CA GLU A 13 11.78 14.16 15.90
C GLU A 13 12.85 13.58 14.98
N MET A 14 12.67 12.34 14.52
CA MET A 14 13.58 11.72 13.56
C MET A 14 13.67 12.50 12.24
N ILE A 15 12.56 13.00 11.69
CA ILE A 15 12.58 13.82 10.47
C ILE A 15 13.40 15.09 10.70
N PHE A 16 13.15 15.77 11.82
CA PHE A 16 13.83 17.02 12.16
C PHE A 16 15.34 16.80 12.34
N GLU A 17 15.73 15.77 13.08
CA GLU A 17 17.13 15.42 13.30
C GLU A 17 17.87 15.05 12.01
N HIS A 18 17.24 14.28 11.11
CA HIS A 18 17.92 13.76 9.92
C HIS A 18 17.90 14.73 8.73
N PHE A 19 16.88 15.59 8.63
CA PHE A 19 16.68 16.41 7.44
C PHE A 19 16.68 17.91 7.72
N TYR A 20 16.15 18.37 8.85
CA TYR A 20 16.03 19.80 9.14
C TYR A 20 17.26 20.37 9.85
N GLU A 21 17.68 19.78 10.96
CA GLU A 21 18.82 20.26 11.76
C GLU A 21 20.15 20.31 10.97
N PRO A 22 20.47 19.35 10.07
CA PRO A 22 21.65 19.45 9.21
C PRO A 22 21.59 20.65 8.26
N LEU A 23 20.43 20.96 7.68
CA LEU A 23 20.24 22.11 6.80
C LEU A 23 20.29 23.43 7.56
N LYS A 24 19.84 23.44 8.82
CA LYS A 24 19.91 24.62 9.69
C LYS A 24 21.35 24.99 9.99
N LYS A 25 22.22 24.00 10.23
CA LYS A 25 23.67 24.20 10.42
C LYS A 25 24.36 24.79 9.19
N THR A 26 23.85 24.52 7.99
CA THR A 26 24.41 25.03 6.73
C THR A 26 23.69 26.27 6.20
N GLY A 27 22.73 26.83 6.94
CA GLY A 27 21.97 28.03 6.54
C GLY A 27 20.90 27.78 5.46
N GLY A 28 20.64 26.51 5.09
CA GLY A 28 19.68 26.12 4.05
C GLY A 28 18.27 25.78 4.58
N ALA A 29 18.03 25.87 5.88
CA ALA A 29 16.72 25.56 6.48
C ALA A 29 15.86 26.82 6.69
N LEU A 30 14.53 26.63 6.60
CA LEU A 30 13.56 27.66 7.00
C LEU A 30 13.64 27.95 8.52
N PRO A 31 13.23 29.13 9.00
CA PRO A 31 13.33 29.50 10.41
C PRO A 31 12.56 28.52 11.34
N PRO A 32 13.08 28.19 12.54
CA PRO A 32 12.44 27.23 13.46
C PRO A 32 11.02 27.62 13.89
N LYS A 33 10.74 28.93 13.98
CA LYS A 33 9.38 29.44 14.25
C LYS A 33 8.34 29.01 13.21
N HIS A 34 8.77 28.62 12.01
CA HIS A 34 7.90 28.21 10.91
C HIS A 34 7.95 26.71 10.61
N VAL A 35 8.95 26.01 11.15
CA VAL A 35 9.16 24.57 10.94
C VAL A 35 9.72 23.99 12.22
N ASN A 36 8.83 23.55 13.12
CA ASN A 36 9.16 22.77 14.32
C ASN A 36 8.02 21.78 14.62
N ILE A 37 8.29 20.85 15.53
CA ILE A 37 7.35 19.77 15.87
C ILE A 37 6.04 20.33 16.43
N GLU A 38 6.09 21.27 17.37
CA GLU A 38 4.90 21.83 18.00
C GLU A 38 4.02 22.57 16.98
N TYR A 39 4.63 23.39 16.13
CA TYR A 39 3.93 24.07 15.04
C TYR A 39 3.29 23.08 14.05
N TYR A 40 3.96 21.96 13.75
CA TYR A 40 3.38 20.93 12.89
C TYR A 40 2.18 20.25 13.57
N LEU A 41 2.26 19.95 14.87
CA LEU A 41 1.17 19.33 15.62
C LEU A 41 -0.03 20.28 15.74
N GLU A 42 0.20 21.56 16.03
CA GLU A 42 -0.84 22.60 16.04
C GLU A 42 -1.54 22.69 14.69
N LEU A 43 -0.78 22.84 13.60
CA LEU A 43 -1.32 22.89 12.24
C LEU A 43 -2.08 21.61 11.89
N TRP A 44 -1.56 20.45 12.30
CA TRP A 44 -2.24 19.18 12.11
C TRP A 44 -3.60 19.18 12.80
N PHE A 45 -3.68 19.56 14.08
CA PHE A 45 -4.93 19.55 14.84
C PHE A 45 -5.95 20.55 14.27
N GLU A 46 -5.51 21.75 13.89
CA GLU A 46 -6.34 22.74 13.23
C GLU A 46 -6.90 22.20 11.91
N LEU A 47 -6.04 21.72 11.00
CA LEU A 47 -6.49 21.26 9.68
C LEU A 47 -7.32 19.99 9.77
N TYR A 48 -6.96 19.05 10.65
CA TYR A 48 -7.72 17.81 10.83
C TYR A 48 -9.13 18.11 11.32
N SER A 49 -9.28 18.99 12.32
CA SER A 49 -10.60 19.41 12.83
C SER A 49 -11.49 20.07 11.76
N ARG A 50 -10.91 20.77 10.79
CA ARG A 50 -11.66 21.34 9.66
C ARG A 50 -12.01 20.33 8.57
N ALA A 51 -11.23 19.26 8.46
CA ALA A 51 -11.39 18.25 7.42
C ALA A 51 -12.21 17.04 7.87
N THR A 52 -12.43 16.88 9.18
CA THR A 52 -13.16 15.76 9.76
C THR A 52 -14.25 16.28 10.67
N ASP A 53 -15.49 15.92 10.35
CA ASP A 53 -16.63 16.15 11.23
C ASP A 53 -17.12 14.83 11.81
N LEU A 54 -17.65 14.93 13.03
CA LEU A 54 -18.42 13.86 13.62
C LEU A 54 -19.69 13.62 12.80
N SER A 55 -19.82 12.45 12.19
CA SER A 55 -21.03 12.09 11.43
C SER A 55 -22.27 12.10 12.34
N PRO A 56 -23.25 12.99 12.10
CA PRO A 56 -24.49 13.00 12.86
C PRO A 56 -25.27 11.68 12.75
N GLU A 57 -25.18 11.01 11.60
CA GLU A 57 -25.80 9.71 11.35
C GLU A 57 -25.20 8.62 12.24
N MET A 58 -23.87 8.58 12.38
CA MET A 58 -23.23 7.63 13.27
C MET A 58 -23.60 7.89 14.73
N ALA A 59 -23.66 9.15 15.14
CA ALA A 59 -24.08 9.52 16.49
C ALA A 59 -25.53 9.08 16.78
N GLU A 60 -26.44 9.28 15.82
CA GLU A 60 -27.83 8.80 15.89
C GLU A 60 -27.91 7.28 16.06
N ILE A 61 -27.16 6.54 15.25
CA ILE A 61 -27.12 5.08 15.31
C ILE A 61 -26.58 4.56 16.64
N ILE A 62 -25.48 5.13 17.15
CA ILE A 62 -24.91 4.72 18.44
C ILE A 62 -25.93 4.99 19.56
N LYS A 63 -26.60 6.15 19.54
CA LYS A 63 -27.66 6.47 20.50
C LYS A 63 -28.82 5.47 20.45
N ARG A 64 -29.21 5.00 19.25
CA ARG A 64 -30.24 3.95 19.09
C ARG A 64 -29.80 2.63 19.69
N LEU A 65 -28.56 2.22 19.46
CA LEU A 65 -28.01 0.99 20.03
C LEU A 65 -27.97 1.04 21.56
N HIS A 66 -27.55 2.16 22.14
CA HIS A 66 -27.62 2.38 23.59
C HIS A 66 -29.05 2.28 24.13
N LYS A 67 -30.02 2.93 23.48
CA LYS A 67 -31.44 2.85 23.86
C LYS A 67 -31.99 1.42 23.81
N ALA A 68 -31.50 0.61 22.87
CA ALA A 68 -31.86 -0.80 22.75
C ALA A 68 -31.10 -1.72 23.74
N GLY A 69 -30.29 -1.15 24.64
CA GLY A 69 -29.58 -1.88 25.69
C GLY A 69 -28.27 -2.53 25.26
N TYR A 70 -27.73 -2.17 24.09
CA TYR A 70 -26.41 -2.65 23.66
C TYR A 70 -25.30 -1.80 24.27
N THR A 71 -24.25 -2.47 24.75
CA THR A 71 -22.92 -1.87 24.92
C THR A 71 -22.29 -1.65 23.54
N VAL A 72 -21.86 -0.43 23.25
CA VAL A 72 -21.27 -0.05 21.96
C VAL A 72 -19.81 0.34 22.16
N SER A 73 -18.91 -0.46 21.59
CA SER A 73 -17.46 -0.25 21.71
C SER A 73 -16.80 0.05 20.37
N LEU A 74 -15.83 0.97 20.36
CA LEU A 74 -15.04 1.29 19.18
C LEU A 74 -13.79 0.40 19.12
N LEU A 75 -13.60 -0.30 17.99
CA LEU A 75 -12.37 -1.02 17.68
C LEU A 75 -11.72 -0.46 16.43
N SER A 76 -10.69 0.38 16.57
CA SER A 76 -10.09 1.11 15.44
C SER A 76 -8.62 0.77 15.20
N ASN A 77 -8.22 0.84 13.93
CA ASN A 77 -6.81 0.95 13.56
C ASN A 77 -6.53 2.41 13.24
N THR A 78 -5.75 3.07 14.10
CA THR A 78 -5.44 4.50 13.99
C THR A 78 -4.00 4.76 14.43
N TYR A 79 -3.48 5.92 14.04
CA TYR A 79 -2.25 6.50 14.59
C TYR A 79 -2.59 7.34 15.82
N ASP A 80 -1.62 7.53 16.70
CA ASP A 80 -1.72 8.30 17.94
C ASP A 80 -2.14 9.76 17.69
N ILE A 81 -1.58 10.42 16.67
CA ILE A 81 -1.96 11.81 16.36
C ILE A 81 -3.43 11.94 15.94
N HIS A 82 -3.94 11.01 15.13
CA HIS A 82 -5.36 10.95 14.77
C HIS A 82 -6.24 10.62 15.97
N ALA A 83 -5.80 9.69 16.82
CA ALA A 83 -6.52 9.34 18.04
C ALA A 83 -6.71 10.58 18.92
N LYS A 84 -5.63 11.35 19.11
CA LYS A 84 -5.68 12.58 19.90
C LYS A 84 -6.60 13.63 19.28
N SER A 85 -6.58 13.80 17.95
CA SER A 85 -7.49 14.72 17.26
C SER A 85 -8.96 14.34 17.46
N ASN A 86 -9.30 13.05 17.34
CA ASN A 86 -10.67 12.57 17.53
C ASN A 86 -11.13 12.65 18.99
N GLU A 87 -10.22 12.44 19.95
CA GLU A 87 -10.48 12.64 21.37
C GLU A 87 -10.83 14.10 21.68
N LEU A 88 -10.05 15.06 21.15
CA LEU A 88 -10.31 16.50 21.34
C LEU A 88 -11.65 16.96 20.74
N GLN A 89 -12.14 16.28 19.71
CA GLN A 89 -13.45 16.51 19.12
C GLN A 89 -14.60 15.77 19.84
N GLY A 90 -14.31 15.03 20.91
CA GLY A 90 -15.31 14.30 21.69
C GLY A 90 -15.87 13.05 21.03
N PHE A 91 -15.31 12.58 19.90
CA PHE A 91 -15.83 11.42 19.17
C PHE A 91 -15.90 10.15 20.04
N PHE A 92 -14.88 9.96 20.89
CA PHE A 92 -14.77 8.79 21.73
C PHE A 92 -15.80 8.74 22.87
N ALA A 93 -16.37 9.89 23.26
CA ALA A 93 -17.39 9.96 24.30
C ALA A 93 -18.73 9.30 23.89
N LEU A 94 -18.90 8.98 22.61
CA LEU A 94 -20.08 8.25 22.13
C LEU A 94 -20.02 6.75 22.44
N PHE A 95 -18.87 6.20 22.81
CA PHE A 95 -18.68 4.77 22.99
C PHE A 95 -18.45 4.42 24.47
N ASP A 96 -18.94 3.26 24.91
CA ASP A 96 -18.70 2.78 26.27
C ASP A 96 -17.22 2.40 26.48
N HIS A 97 -16.60 1.84 25.44
CA HIS A 97 -15.20 1.41 25.45
C HIS A 97 -14.53 1.70 24.12
N VAL A 98 -13.26 2.12 24.17
CA VAL A 98 -12.46 2.47 22.99
C VAL A 98 -11.17 1.67 22.97
N PHE A 99 -10.91 0.99 21.84
CA PHE A 99 -9.74 0.13 21.64
C PHE A 99 -8.97 0.56 20.38
N LEU A 100 -7.87 1.28 20.57
CA LEU A 100 -7.07 1.84 19.48
C LEU A 100 -5.79 1.04 19.24
N SER A 101 -5.43 0.81 17.97
CA SER A 101 -4.17 0.07 17.65
C SER A 101 -2.90 0.78 18.09
N SER A 102 -2.94 2.11 18.17
CA SER A 102 -1.85 2.95 18.65
C SER A 102 -1.52 2.68 20.11
N GLU A 103 -2.53 2.37 20.93
CA GLU A 103 -2.40 2.18 22.37
C GLU A 103 -2.14 0.71 22.73
N ILE A 104 -2.95 -0.21 22.19
CA ILE A 104 -2.92 -1.62 22.61
C ILE A 104 -1.85 -2.45 21.90
N GLY A 105 -1.14 -1.87 20.92
CA GLY A 105 -0.08 -2.55 20.18
C GLY A 105 -0.56 -3.63 19.20
N MET A 106 -1.87 -3.85 19.05
CA MET A 106 -2.46 -4.83 18.14
C MET A 106 -3.34 -4.15 17.07
N ARG A 107 -3.44 -4.72 15.86
CA ARG A 107 -4.25 -4.14 14.77
C ARG A 107 -5.15 -5.16 14.08
N LYS A 108 -6.30 -4.71 13.60
CA LYS A 108 -7.13 -5.51 12.68
C LYS A 108 -6.32 -5.80 11.39
N PRO A 109 -6.37 -7.02 10.83
CA PRO A 109 -7.22 -8.15 11.18
C PRO A 109 -6.50 -9.24 12.04
N GLU A 110 -5.53 -8.88 12.88
CA GLU A 110 -4.86 -9.84 13.79
C GLU A 110 -5.90 -10.41 14.76
N ILE A 111 -6.08 -11.73 14.76
CA ILE A 111 -7.15 -12.38 15.55
C ILE A 111 -6.99 -12.14 17.06
N GLU A 112 -5.76 -11.97 17.54
CA GLU A 112 -5.46 -11.67 18.94
C GLU A 112 -6.05 -10.34 19.40
N LYS A 113 -6.17 -9.34 18.52
CA LYS A 113 -6.85 -8.08 18.84
C LYS A 113 -8.32 -8.30 19.23
N TYR A 114 -9.02 -9.19 18.51
CA TYR A 114 -10.43 -9.47 18.76
C TYR A 114 -10.62 -10.27 20.05
N LYS A 115 -9.74 -11.25 20.30
CA LYS A 115 -9.73 -12.01 21.56
C LYS A 115 -9.44 -11.10 22.76
N TYR A 116 -8.48 -10.18 22.61
CA TYR A 116 -8.17 -9.18 23.64
C TYR A 116 -9.41 -8.35 23.96
N VAL A 117 -10.07 -7.79 22.95
CA VAL A 117 -11.28 -6.97 23.13
C VAL A 117 -12.40 -7.77 23.81
N LEU A 118 -12.69 -8.98 23.34
CA LEU A 118 -13.70 -9.85 23.97
C LEU A 118 -13.41 -10.10 25.44
N LYS A 119 -12.14 -10.33 25.78
CA LYS A 119 -11.70 -10.53 27.17
C LYS A 119 -11.89 -9.26 28.01
N GLN A 120 -11.55 -8.09 27.48
CA GLN A 120 -11.71 -6.81 28.20
C GLN A 120 -13.18 -6.47 28.43
N LEU A 121 -14.05 -6.84 27.48
CA LEU A 121 -15.50 -6.63 27.58
C LEU A 121 -16.23 -7.73 28.37
N ASP A 122 -15.51 -8.76 28.85
CA ASP A 122 -16.09 -9.99 29.41
C ASP A 122 -17.23 -10.59 28.55
N ALA A 123 -17.10 -10.48 27.22
CA ALA A 123 -18.16 -10.78 26.29
C ALA A 123 -17.92 -12.13 25.59
N LYS A 124 -18.99 -12.93 25.45
CA LYS A 124 -18.95 -14.13 24.59
C LYS A 124 -19.10 -13.71 23.14
N ALA A 125 -18.20 -14.17 22.28
CA ALA A 125 -18.21 -13.83 20.85
C ALA A 125 -19.58 -14.00 20.17
N LYS A 126 -20.33 -15.04 20.52
CA LYS A 126 -21.68 -15.32 19.98
C LYS A 126 -22.74 -14.27 20.33
N GLN A 127 -22.50 -13.45 21.35
CA GLN A 127 -23.36 -12.36 21.78
C GLN A 127 -22.90 -11.01 21.20
N CYS A 128 -21.83 -10.99 20.40
CA CYS A 128 -21.28 -9.77 19.83
C CYS A 128 -21.62 -9.63 18.34
N ILE A 129 -21.90 -8.38 17.94
CA ILE A 129 -21.99 -7.96 16.55
C ILE A 129 -20.74 -7.12 16.24
N PHE A 130 -19.98 -7.49 15.22
CA PHE A 130 -18.82 -6.73 14.76
C PHE A 130 -19.09 -6.09 13.40
N ILE A 131 -18.96 -4.76 13.34
CA ILE A 131 -19.24 -3.94 12.17
C ILE A 131 -17.93 -3.34 11.65
N ASP A 132 -17.67 -3.48 10.35
CA ASP A 132 -16.48 -2.90 9.70
C ASP A 132 -16.73 -2.75 8.19
N ASP A 133 -16.15 -1.73 7.56
CA ASP A 133 -16.26 -1.49 6.11
C ASP A 133 -15.43 -2.51 5.31
N LYS A 134 -14.31 -2.98 5.90
CA LYS A 134 -13.34 -3.86 5.24
C LYS A 134 -13.63 -5.31 5.56
N LEU A 135 -14.01 -6.06 4.53
CA LEU A 135 -14.22 -7.52 4.61
C LEU A 135 -13.08 -8.29 5.30
N MET A 136 -11.82 -7.86 5.13
CA MET A 136 -10.68 -8.53 5.77
C MET A 136 -10.72 -8.44 7.30
N ASN A 137 -11.30 -7.39 7.87
CA ASN A 137 -11.46 -7.22 9.31
C ASN A 137 -12.65 -8.04 9.85
N LEU A 138 -13.61 -8.41 9.01
CA LEU A 138 -14.75 -9.25 9.42
C LEU A 138 -14.39 -10.74 9.53
N VAL A 139 -13.36 -11.19 8.79
CA VAL A 139 -12.98 -12.62 8.74
C VAL A 139 -12.59 -13.17 10.12
N PRO A 140 -11.73 -12.51 10.92
CA PRO A 140 -11.37 -13.00 12.26
C PRO A 140 -12.55 -12.98 13.23
N ALA A 141 -13.33 -11.90 13.24
CA ALA A 141 -14.54 -11.78 14.06
C ALA A 141 -15.51 -12.93 13.82
N ARG A 142 -15.80 -13.23 12.54
CA ARG A 142 -16.67 -14.36 12.17
C ARG A 142 -16.09 -15.71 12.59
N LYS A 143 -14.78 -15.90 12.50
CA LYS A 143 -14.11 -17.14 12.95
C LYS A 143 -14.23 -17.35 14.45
N LEU A 144 -14.28 -16.28 15.25
CA LEU A 144 -14.50 -16.34 16.69
C LEU A 144 -15.97 -16.59 17.07
N GLY A 145 -16.89 -16.53 16.09
CA GLY A 145 -18.32 -16.77 16.30
C GLY A 145 -19.16 -15.50 16.46
N MET A 146 -18.59 -14.32 16.20
CA MET A 146 -19.35 -13.07 16.17
C MET A 146 -20.29 -13.02 14.95
N THR A 147 -21.44 -12.37 15.13
CA THR A 147 -22.21 -11.85 14.01
C THR A 147 -21.41 -10.73 13.35
N VAL A 148 -21.31 -10.72 12.03
CA VAL A 148 -20.53 -9.71 11.31
C VAL A 148 -21.39 -8.97 10.30
N ILE A 149 -21.29 -7.65 10.30
CA ILE A 149 -21.99 -6.77 9.37
C ILE A 149 -20.94 -5.97 8.61
N GLN A 150 -21.02 -5.99 7.28
CA GLN A 150 -20.19 -5.09 6.48
C GLN A 150 -20.89 -3.74 6.37
N PHE A 151 -20.29 -2.70 6.93
CA PHE A 151 -20.78 -1.34 6.76
C PHE A 151 -20.53 -0.90 5.30
N LYS A 152 -21.56 -0.32 4.66
CA LYS A 152 -21.50 0.14 3.27
C LYS A 152 -22.02 1.57 3.11
N SER A 153 -23.15 1.85 3.75
CA SER A 153 -23.75 3.17 3.85
C SER A 153 -24.63 3.25 5.09
N PHE A 154 -24.99 4.46 5.49
CA PHE A 154 -25.87 4.68 6.64
C PHE A 154 -27.29 4.18 6.39
N GLU A 155 -27.82 4.35 5.18
CA GLU A 155 -29.16 3.90 4.79
C GLU A 155 -29.27 2.38 4.96
N LEU A 156 -28.35 1.62 4.35
CA LEU A 156 -28.35 0.17 4.46
C LEU A 156 -28.17 -0.30 5.90
N PHE A 157 -27.37 0.41 6.69
CA PHE A 157 -27.15 0.02 8.07
C PHE A 157 -28.38 0.31 8.96
N ARG A 158 -29.08 1.41 8.72
CA ARG A 158 -30.38 1.68 9.36
C ARG A 158 -31.40 0.61 8.99
N ASP A 159 -31.48 0.22 7.73
CA ASP A 159 -32.36 -0.87 7.29
C ASP A 159 -32.07 -2.13 8.11
N TYR A 160 -30.80 -2.56 8.20
CA TYR A 160 -30.38 -3.71 9.02
C TYR A 160 -30.80 -3.61 10.49
N LEU A 161 -30.69 -2.43 11.11
CA LEU A 161 -31.12 -2.23 12.51
C LEU A 161 -32.63 -2.41 12.62
N ASN A 162 -33.40 -1.83 11.69
CA ASN A 162 -34.84 -2.00 11.66
C ASN A 162 -35.24 -3.47 11.49
N GLU A 163 -34.56 -4.24 10.62
CA GLU A 163 -34.86 -5.68 10.44
C GLU A 163 -34.63 -6.53 11.70
N LEU A 164 -33.68 -6.11 12.55
CA LEU A 164 -33.35 -6.79 13.81
C LEU A 164 -34.35 -6.52 14.93
N GLY A 165 -35.44 -5.79 14.65
CA GLY A 165 -36.36 -5.34 15.70
C GLY A 165 -35.77 -4.24 16.58
N ILE A 166 -34.66 -3.63 16.13
CA ILE A 166 -34.19 -2.34 16.64
C ILE A 166 -34.98 -1.26 15.89
N GLU A 167 -36.30 -1.38 16.09
CA GLU A 167 -37.46 -0.66 15.52
C GLU A 167 -37.34 0.87 15.57
N GLU A 168 -38.09 1.64 14.77
CA GLU A 168 -39.46 1.44 14.23
C GLU A 168 -39.62 0.59 12.93
N ILE A 169 -40.65 -0.29 12.84
CA ILE A 169 -40.89 -1.35 11.80
C ILE A 169 -42.13 -1.20 10.90
N ASP A 170 -42.04 -1.86 9.73
CA ASP A 170 -43.20 -2.43 9.00
C ASP A 170 -43.01 -3.94 8.60
N LYS A 171 -44.11 -4.70 8.60
CA LYS A 171 -44.29 -6.16 8.42
C LYS A 171 -44.00 -6.71 7.01
N ASP A 172 -43.91 -5.85 5.99
CA ASP A 172 -43.75 -6.25 4.59
C ASP A 172 -42.31 -6.72 4.21
N LEU A 173 -41.38 -6.61 5.17
CA LEU A 173 -39.95 -6.86 4.98
C LEU A 173 -39.58 -8.35 4.79
N LYS A 174 -40.30 -9.27 5.42
CA LYS A 174 -39.97 -10.71 5.43
C LYS A 174 -40.02 -11.34 4.02
N THR A 175 -40.87 -10.81 3.15
CA THR A 175 -41.01 -11.26 1.76
C THR A 175 -39.88 -10.69 0.90
N ARG A 176 -39.58 -9.38 1.04
CA ARG A 176 -38.47 -8.72 0.32
C ARG A 176 -37.10 -9.29 0.65
N LEU A 177 -36.86 -9.68 1.90
CA LEU A 177 -35.61 -10.31 2.34
C LEU A 177 -35.34 -11.68 1.70
N LYS A 178 -36.39 -12.49 1.47
CA LYS A 178 -36.26 -13.77 0.77
C LYS A 178 -35.81 -13.58 -0.67
N ASP A 179 -36.31 -12.55 -1.35
CA ASP A 179 -35.98 -12.25 -2.75
C ASP A 179 -34.59 -11.65 -2.89
N GLN A 180 -34.20 -10.73 -2.00
CA GLN A 180 -32.83 -10.19 -1.96
C GLN A 180 -31.79 -11.28 -1.67
N TYR A 181 -32.08 -12.22 -0.77
CA TYR A 181 -31.18 -13.35 -0.50
C TYR A 181 -31.01 -14.28 -1.71
N LYS A 182 -32.09 -14.46 -2.49
CA LYS A 182 -32.07 -15.24 -3.74
C LYS A 182 -31.19 -14.56 -4.79
N HIS A 183 -31.32 -13.24 -4.94
CA HIS A 183 -30.47 -12.44 -5.84
C HIS A 183 -29.00 -12.48 -5.42
N TYR A 184 -28.69 -12.25 -4.13
CA TYR A 184 -27.33 -12.31 -3.59
C TYR A 184 -26.63 -13.66 -3.86
N LYS A 185 -27.34 -14.79 -3.73
CA LYS A 185 -26.78 -16.12 -4.04
C LYS A 185 -26.31 -16.22 -5.50
N THR A 186 -27.07 -15.66 -6.42
CA THR A 186 -26.74 -15.63 -7.86
C THR A 186 -25.51 -14.76 -8.12
N THR A 187 -25.51 -13.52 -7.63
CA THR A 187 -24.38 -12.58 -7.81
C THR A 187 -23.09 -13.11 -7.16
N LYS A 188 -23.19 -13.81 -6.03
CA LYS A 188 -22.05 -14.45 -5.35
C LYS A 188 -21.44 -15.58 -6.20
N LYS A 189 -22.25 -16.33 -6.94
CA LYS A 189 -21.80 -17.38 -7.86
C LYS A 189 -21.04 -16.76 -9.04
N GLU A 190 -21.58 -15.68 -9.62
CA GLU A 190 -20.96 -14.92 -10.71
C GLU A 190 -19.65 -14.26 -10.28
N TYR A 191 -19.63 -13.60 -9.13
CA TYR A 191 -18.41 -13.01 -8.56
C TYR A 191 -17.30 -14.04 -8.37
N LYS A 192 -17.62 -15.24 -7.86
CA LYS A 192 -16.65 -16.33 -7.71
C LYS A 192 -16.08 -16.78 -9.05
N LYS A 193 -16.91 -16.83 -10.11
CA LYS A 193 -16.50 -17.16 -11.49
C LYS A 193 -15.54 -16.09 -12.02
N ALA A 194 -15.92 -14.82 -11.98
CA ALA A 194 -15.09 -13.69 -12.42
C ALA A 194 -13.75 -13.61 -11.66
N LYS A 195 -13.75 -13.85 -10.35
CA LYS A 195 -12.53 -13.89 -9.52
C LYS A 195 -11.57 -15.00 -9.94
N LYS A 196 -12.09 -16.16 -10.34
CA LYS A 196 -11.28 -17.29 -10.84
C LYS A 196 -10.65 -16.95 -12.19
N GLU A 197 -11.41 -16.32 -13.09
CA GLU A 197 -10.93 -15.85 -14.40
C GLU A 197 -9.87 -14.76 -14.27
N TYR A 198 -10.08 -13.75 -13.42
CA TYR A 198 -9.08 -12.72 -13.12
C TYR A 198 -7.76 -13.32 -12.61
N LYS A 199 -7.80 -14.31 -11.69
CA LYS A 199 -6.59 -14.99 -11.20
C LYS A 199 -5.85 -15.71 -12.33
N LYS A 200 -6.56 -16.37 -13.24
CA LYS A 200 -5.98 -17.02 -14.43
C LYS A 200 -5.32 -15.97 -15.36
N ALA A 201 -6.03 -14.89 -15.67
CA ALA A 201 -5.54 -13.79 -16.50
C ALA A 201 -4.29 -13.12 -15.89
N LYS A 202 -4.29 -12.83 -14.58
CA LYS A 202 -3.14 -12.28 -13.85
C LYS A 202 -1.92 -13.19 -13.89
N LYS A 203 -2.10 -14.51 -13.78
CA LYS A 203 -1.00 -15.50 -13.90
C LYS A 203 -0.44 -15.51 -15.33
N LYS A 204 -1.29 -15.46 -16.36
CA LYS A 204 -0.90 -15.37 -17.77
C LYS A 204 -0.12 -14.08 -18.06
N TYR A 205 -0.61 -12.93 -17.58
CA TYR A 205 0.07 -11.64 -17.68
C TYR A 205 1.44 -11.65 -17.01
N LYS A 206 1.56 -12.14 -15.76
CA LYS A 206 2.86 -12.22 -15.06
C LYS A 206 3.87 -13.09 -15.80
N LYS A 207 3.44 -14.24 -16.34
CA LYS A 207 4.29 -15.11 -17.18
C LYS A 207 4.75 -14.38 -18.45
N ALA A 208 3.84 -13.70 -19.15
CA ALA A 208 4.16 -12.91 -20.34
C ALA A 208 5.11 -11.74 -20.03
N LYS A 209 4.90 -11.02 -18.93
CA LYS A 209 5.78 -9.94 -18.45
C LYS A 209 7.19 -10.44 -18.14
N LYS A 210 7.33 -11.61 -17.49
CA LYS A 210 8.63 -12.25 -17.25
C LYS A 210 9.33 -12.65 -18.56
N LYS A 211 8.58 -13.20 -19.53
CA LYS A 211 9.10 -13.54 -20.87
C LYS A 211 9.56 -12.30 -21.64
N ARG A 212 8.79 -11.20 -21.60
CA ARG A 212 9.15 -9.89 -22.20
C ARG A 212 10.40 -9.30 -21.55
N LYS A 213 10.51 -9.30 -20.21
CA LYS A 213 11.73 -8.87 -19.50
C LYS A 213 12.95 -9.69 -19.90
N LYS A 214 12.84 -11.02 -19.96
CA LYS A 214 13.92 -11.90 -20.45
C LYS A 214 14.33 -11.55 -21.88
N LYS A 215 13.37 -11.44 -22.81
CA LYS A 215 13.64 -11.01 -24.21
C LYS A 215 14.34 -9.65 -24.27
N LYS A 216 13.92 -8.66 -23.46
CA LYS A 216 14.55 -7.33 -23.40
C LYS A 216 16.01 -7.41 -22.94
N ILE A 217 16.30 -8.21 -21.91
CA ILE A 217 17.67 -8.44 -21.42
C ILE A 217 18.53 -9.11 -22.50
N THR A 218 18.01 -10.17 -23.13
CA THR A 218 18.71 -10.87 -24.23
C THR A 218 19.00 -9.93 -25.39
N TYR A 219 18.03 -9.13 -25.82
CA TYR A 219 18.19 -8.14 -26.88
C TYR A 219 19.25 -7.07 -26.53
N LEU A 220 19.26 -6.56 -25.29
CA LEU A 220 20.26 -5.60 -24.85
C LEU A 220 21.68 -6.20 -24.82
N LYS A 221 21.83 -7.47 -24.42
CA LYS A 221 23.11 -8.19 -24.50
C LYS A 221 23.57 -8.34 -25.95
N TYR A 222 22.70 -8.80 -26.84
CA TYR A 222 22.98 -8.90 -28.27
C TYR A 222 23.39 -7.54 -28.86
N ARG A 223 22.68 -6.46 -28.52
CA ARG A 223 23.01 -5.10 -28.99
C ARG A 223 24.41 -4.65 -28.56
N LYS A 224 24.82 -4.95 -27.32
CA LYS A 224 26.18 -4.66 -26.82
C LYS A 224 27.24 -5.48 -27.60
N LEU A 225 27.00 -6.78 -27.79
CA LEU A 225 27.87 -7.66 -28.57
C LEU A 225 28.01 -7.18 -30.02
N LYS A 226 26.91 -6.83 -30.67
CA LYS A 226 26.92 -6.30 -32.04
C LYS A 226 27.74 -5.02 -32.14
N LYS A 227 27.57 -4.06 -31.23
CA LYS A 227 28.40 -2.84 -31.18
C LYS A 227 29.90 -3.16 -31.04
N ARG A 228 30.25 -4.11 -30.16
CA ARG A 228 31.64 -4.55 -29.96
C ARG A 228 32.22 -5.22 -31.21
N TYR A 229 31.43 -6.07 -31.87
CA TYR A 229 31.83 -6.70 -33.12
C TYR A 229 32.08 -5.68 -34.23
N GLU A 230 31.17 -4.71 -34.43
CA GLU A 230 31.35 -3.65 -35.44
C GLU A 230 32.58 -2.79 -35.15
N PHE A 231 32.84 -2.48 -33.87
CA PHE A 231 34.06 -1.79 -33.46
C PHE A 231 35.32 -2.60 -33.81
N LEU A 232 35.37 -3.88 -33.41
CA LEU A 232 36.52 -4.75 -33.71
C LEU A 232 36.73 -4.94 -35.21
N LYS A 233 35.65 -5.03 -35.99
CA LYS A 233 35.69 -5.12 -37.45
C LYS A 233 36.31 -3.87 -38.08
N LYS A 234 35.99 -2.68 -37.58
CA LYS A 234 36.64 -1.42 -37.99
C LYS A 234 38.13 -1.40 -37.64
N VAL A 235 38.47 -1.76 -36.41
CA VAL A 235 39.87 -1.84 -35.95
C VAL A 235 40.67 -2.82 -36.80
N TYR A 236 40.11 -3.99 -37.12
CA TYR A 236 40.76 -4.99 -37.96
C TYR A 236 40.94 -4.51 -39.40
N LYS A 237 39.95 -3.79 -39.96
CA LYS A 237 40.06 -3.20 -41.30
C LYS A 237 41.21 -2.19 -41.37
N HIS A 238 41.31 -1.29 -40.38
CA HIS A 238 42.42 -0.34 -40.27
C HIS A 238 43.77 -1.04 -40.15
N LYS A 239 43.92 -2.00 -39.23
CA LYS A 239 45.17 -2.77 -39.10
C LYS A 239 45.56 -3.50 -40.39
N LYS A 240 44.59 -3.99 -41.16
CA LYS A 240 44.83 -4.64 -42.46
C LYS A 240 45.27 -3.63 -43.53
N GLU A 241 44.75 -2.41 -43.50
CA GLU A 241 45.17 -1.30 -44.36
C GLU A 241 46.60 -0.84 -43.99
N ASP A 242 46.89 -0.66 -42.70
CA ASP A 242 48.23 -0.33 -42.19
C ASP A 242 49.24 -1.41 -42.56
N TYR A 243 48.88 -2.69 -42.43
CA TYR A 243 49.72 -3.81 -42.83
C TYR A 243 49.99 -3.83 -44.34
N LYS A 244 48.99 -3.53 -45.18
CA LYS A 244 49.18 -3.41 -46.63
C LYS A 244 50.07 -2.22 -46.97
N HIS A 245 49.90 -1.09 -46.29
CA HIS A 245 50.69 0.12 -46.51
C HIS A 245 52.16 -0.10 -46.11
N THR A 246 52.41 -0.65 -44.93
CA THR A 246 53.77 -1.02 -44.46
C THR A 246 54.41 -2.08 -45.34
N LYS A 247 53.66 -3.09 -45.83
CA LYS A 247 54.17 -4.07 -46.80
C LYS A 247 54.52 -3.43 -48.15
N LYS A 248 53.73 -2.47 -48.63
CA LYS A 248 54.00 -1.72 -49.87
C LYS A 248 55.21 -0.80 -49.73
N MET A 249 55.32 -0.09 -48.60
CA MET A 249 56.50 0.71 -48.23
C MET A 249 57.76 -0.14 -48.20
N LYS A 250 57.74 -1.29 -47.49
CA LYS A 250 58.89 -2.22 -47.45
C LYS A 250 59.29 -2.70 -48.84
N LYS A 251 58.32 -3.06 -49.70
CA LYS A 251 58.58 -3.48 -51.09
C LYS A 251 59.19 -2.33 -51.92
N ALA A 252 58.67 -1.10 -51.79
CA ALA A 252 59.18 0.09 -52.46
C ALA A 252 60.57 0.55 -51.99
N THR A 253 60.96 0.25 -50.74
CA THR A 253 62.33 0.49 -50.24
C THR A 253 63.32 -0.62 -50.61
N LEU A 254 62.84 -1.84 -50.89
CA LEU A 254 63.68 -2.99 -51.28
C LEU A 254 64.00 -3.01 -52.79
N GLU A 255 63.06 -2.61 -53.65
CA GLU A 255 63.25 -2.60 -55.12
C GLU A 255 64.36 -1.65 -55.63
N PRO A 256 64.62 -0.47 -55.04
CA PRO A 256 65.76 0.39 -55.43
C PRO A 256 67.11 -0.16 -54.94
N ARG A 257 67.15 -0.83 -53.78
CA ARG A 257 68.40 -1.40 -53.23
C ARG A 257 68.91 -2.58 -54.05
N LEU A 258 68.00 -3.44 -54.53
CA LEU A 258 68.32 -4.55 -55.44
C LEU A 258 68.78 -4.10 -56.85
N LYS A 259 68.53 -2.84 -57.25
CA LYS A 259 69.02 -2.28 -58.52
C LYS A 259 70.39 -1.60 -58.40
N LEU A 260 70.81 -1.22 -57.18
CA LEU A 260 72.12 -0.62 -56.90
C LEU A 260 73.22 -1.67 -56.62
N GLU A 261 72.86 -2.93 -56.36
CA GLU A 261 73.79 -4.05 -56.14
C GLU A 261 73.97 -4.95 -57.38
N LYS A 262 73.78 -4.42 -58.61
CA LYS A 262 74.28 -5.11 -59.80
C LYS A 262 75.74 -4.69 -60.01
N PRO A 263 76.73 -5.60 -59.88
CA PRO A 263 78.11 -5.27 -60.20
C PRO A 263 78.23 -4.90 -61.68
N ALA A 264 79.01 -3.86 -61.97
CA ALA A 264 79.47 -3.57 -63.33
C ALA A 264 80.15 -4.82 -63.88
N LYS A 265 79.59 -5.41 -64.94
CA LYS A 265 80.29 -6.43 -65.71
C LYS A 265 81.38 -5.71 -66.50
N SER A 266 82.63 -6.01 -66.17
CA SER A 266 83.79 -5.87 -67.05
C SER A 266 83.59 -6.67 -68.33
#